data_AF-T1BPJ8-F1
#
_entry.id   AF-T1BPJ8-F1
#
_cell.length_a   1.000
_cell.length_b   1.000
_cell.length_c   1.000
_cell.angle_alpha   90.00
_cell.angle_beta   90.00
_cell.angle_gamma   90.00
#
_symmetry.space_group_name_H-M   'P 1'
#
loop_
_entity.id
_entity.type
_entity.pdbx_description
1 polymer ?
#
loop_
_entity_poly.entity_id
_entity_poly.type
_entity_poly.pdbx_seq_one_letter_code
_entity_poly.pdbx_strand_id
1 'polypeptide(L)' 'MIDRKVSPDEWVWSYTQRTGNARRPLQKGEKLEPRVAAQLTAIGNNPKLVRSFFKHPSVAYITDL' A
#
# COMPACT_ATOMS: atom_id res chain seq x y z
N MET A 1 6.94 -2.57 -24.57
CA MET A 1 6.70 -2.87 -23.14
C MET A 1 6.75 -1.53 -22.42
N ILE A 2 5.61 -1.01 -21.95
CA ILE A 2 5.56 0.33 -21.32
C ILE A 2 6.00 0.17 -19.87
N ASP A 3 7.17 0.72 -19.53
CA ASP A 3 7.67 0.81 -18.16
C ASP A 3 6.91 1.93 -17.44
N ARG A 4 5.73 1.62 -16.88
CA ARG A 4 4.96 2.58 -16.09
C ARG A 4 5.70 2.83 -14.78
N LYS A 5 6.28 4.03 -14.61
CA LYS A 5 6.74 4.54 -13.31
C LYS A 5 5.57 4.46 -12.32
N VAL A 6 5.74 3.73 -11.22
CA VAL A 6 4.71 3.59 -10.17
C VAL A 6 5.17 4.37 -8.94
N SER A 7 4.32 5.26 -8.43
CA SER A 7 4.61 6.02 -7.21
C SER A 7 4.53 5.12 -5.96
N PRO A 8 5.20 5.47 -4.85
CA PRO A 8 5.14 4.66 -3.63
C PRO A 8 3.73 4.50 -3.05
N ASP A 9 2.87 5.52 -3.18
CA ASP A 9 1.47 5.46 -2.77
C ASP A 9 0.68 4.40 -3.56
N GLU A 10 0.95 4.25 -4.86
CA GLU A 10 0.34 3.21 -5.68
C GLU A 10 0.87 1.81 -5.31
N TRP A 11 2.12 1.70 -4.83
CA TRP A 11 2.64 0.46 -4.23
C TRP A 11 1.99 0.13 -2.88
N VAL A 12 1.79 1.14 -2.03
CA VAL A 12 1.05 0.98 -0.76
C VAL A 12 -0.37 0.51 -1.05
N TRP A 13 -1.05 1.12 -2.03
CA TRP A 13 -2.39 0.73 -2.46
C TRP A 13 -2.44 -0.70 -3.01
N SER A 14 -1.48 -1.09 -3.84
CA SER A 14 -1.40 -2.46 -4.34
C SER A 14 -1.18 -3.48 -3.22
N TYR A 15 -0.34 -3.12 -2.23
CA TYR A 15 -0.11 -3.95 -1.05
C TYR A 15 -1.38 -4.06 -0.18
N THR A 16 -2.12 -2.97 0.05
CA THR A 16 -3.37 -3.01 0.83
C THR A 16 -4.43 -3.88 0.18
N GLN A 17 -4.51 -3.89 -1.16
CA GLN A 17 -5.43 -4.73 -1.92
C GLN A 17 -5.03 -6.22 -1.94
N ARG A 18 -3.75 -6.54 -1.84
CA ARG A 18 -3.26 -7.94 -1.91
C ARG A 18 -3.11 -8.60 -0.54
N THR A 19 -3.05 -7.80 0.52
CA THR A 19 -2.81 -8.26 1.90
C THR A 19 -3.96 -7.91 2.84
N GLY A 20 -4.05 -8.59 3.99
CA GLY A 20 -4.99 -8.24 5.06
C GLY A 20 -6.48 -8.34 4.68
N ASN A 21 -7.19 -7.22 4.78
CA ASN A 21 -8.66 -7.14 4.75
C ASN A 21 -9.32 -7.43 3.40
N ALA A 22 -8.59 -7.31 2.29
CA ALA A 22 -9.13 -7.55 0.96
C ALA A 22 -9.60 -9.00 0.75
N ARG A 23 -9.08 -9.96 1.53
CA ARG A 23 -9.47 -11.37 1.48
C ARG A 23 -10.61 -11.73 2.43
N ARG A 24 -11.10 -10.78 3.23
CA ARG A 24 -12.20 -11.00 4.19
C ARG A 24 -13.35 -10.05 3.87
N PRO A 25 -14.47 -10.56 3.33
CA PRO A 25 -15.65 -9.77 3.04
C PRO A 25 -16.08 -8.90 4.23
N LEU A 26 -16.72 -7.77 3.94
CA LEU A 26 -17.37 -6.96 4.96
C LEU A 26 -18.55 -7.73 5.52
N GLN A 27 -18.59 -7.86 6.85
CA GLN A 27 -19.74 -8.45 7.54
C GLN A 27 -20.84 -7.40 7.73
N LYS A 28 -22.07 -7.87 7.98
CA LYS A 28 -23.21 -6.98 8.24
C LYS A 28 -22.89 -6.04 9.41
N GLY A 29 -23.00 -4.74 9.17
CA GLY A 29 -22.70 -3.70 10.18
C GLY A 29 -21.23 -3.24 10.23
N GLU A 30 -20.31 -3.92 9.53
CA GLU A 30 -18.94 -3.41 9.35
C GLU A 30 -18.90 -2.31 8.28
N LYS A 31 -18.00 -1.32 8.47
CA LYS A 31 -17.70 -0.27 7.48
C LYS A 31 -16.30 -0.49 6.89
N LEU A 32 -16.14 -0.12 5.61
CA LEU A 32 -14.86 -0.26 4.89
C LEU A 32 -13.79 0.70 5.42
N GLU A 33 -14.13 1.97 5.63
CA GLU A 33 -13.20 3.01 6.08
C GLU A 33 -12.38 2.63 7.33
N PRO A 34 -12.98 2.24 8.46
CA PRO A 34 -12.21 1.89 9.65
C PRO A 34 -11.31 0.66 9.43
N ARG A 35 -11.71 -0.26 8.55
CA ARG A 35 -10.88 -1.41 8.18
C ARG A 35 -9.67 -1.01 7.35
N VAL A 36 -9.85 -0.09 6.39
CA VAL A 36 -8.75 0.46 5.59
C VAL A 36 -7.83 1.31 6.47
N ALA A 37 -8.38 2.16 7.33
CA ALA A 37 -7.61 3.00 8.25
C ALA A 37 -6.75 2.14 9.21
N ALA A 38 -7.31 1.10 9.82
CA ALA A 38 -6.56 0.19 10.67
C ALA A 38 -5.42 -0.52 9.91
N GLN A 39 -5.65 -0.91 8.66
CA GLN A 39 -4.63 -1.53 7.82
C GLN A 39 -3.52 -0.55 7.45
N LEU A 40 -3.84 0.70 7.09
CA LEU A 40 -2.85 1.74 6.82
C LEU A 40 -2.03 2.08 8.07
N THR A 41 -2.66 2.16 9.24
CA THR A 41 -1.96 2.33 10.52
C THR A 41 -0.99 1.17 10.80
N ALA A 42 -1.41 -0.08 10.57
CA ALA A 42 -0.54 -1.24 10.75
C ALA A 42 0.66 -1.22 9.77
N ILE A 43 0.45 -0.77 8.54
CA ILE A 43 1.54 -0.55 7.57
C ILE A 43 2.49 0.54 8.07
N GLY A 44 1.96 1.69 8.50
CA GLY A 44 2.76 2.81 9.03
C GLY A 44 3.59 2.44 10.25
N ASN A 45 3.07 1.56 11.11
CA ASN A 45 3.78 1.03 12.28
C ASN A 45 4.87 -0.01 11.95
N ASN A 46 5.08 -0.34 10.67
CA ASN A 46 6.14 -1.24 10.22
C ASN A 46 7.16 -0.50 9.33
N PRO A 47 8.20 0.13 9.92
CA PRO A 47 9.18 0.92 9.16
C PRO A 47 9.93 0.13 8.08
N LYS A 48 10.14 -1.18 8.29
CA LYS A 48 10.80 -2.05 7.29
C LYS A 48 9.92 -2.19 6.05
N LEU A 49 8.63 -2.42 6.23
CA LEU A 49 7.65 -2.51 5.15
C LEU A 49 7.51 -1.16 4.43
N VAL A 50 7.35 -0.07 5.18
CA VAL A 50 7.26 1.28 4.60
C VAL A 50 8.46 1.56 3.70
N ARG A 51 9.69 1.34 4.19
CA ARG A 51 10.93 1.53 3.40
C ARG A 51 10.99 0.64 2.16
N SER A 52 10.37 -0.54 2.18
CA SER A 52 10.38 -1.44 1.02
C SER A 52 9.62 -0.86 -0.17
N PHE A 53 8.57 -0.06 0.06
CA PHE A 53 7.81 0.61 -1.00
C PHE A 53 8.60 1.72 -1.70
N PHE A 54 9.69 2.20 -1.10
CA PHE A 54 10.58 3.20 -1.70
C PHE A 54 11.82 2.59 -2.36
N LYS A 55 12.10 1.32 -2.10
CA LYS A 55 13.26 0.59 -2.64
C LYS A 55 12.94 -0.25 -3.86
N HIS A 56 11.69 -0.26 -4.32
CA HIS A 56 11.29 -1.06 -5.47
C HIS A 56 11.87 -0.44 -6.76
N PRO A 57 12.47 -1.22 -7.68
CA PRO A 57 13.18 -0.71 -8.85
C PRO A 57 12.32 0.15 -9.79
N SER A 58 11.00 -0.09 -9.81
CA SER A 58 10.03 0.70 -10.59
C SER A 58 9.49 1.94 -9.86
N VAL A 59 10.00 2.26 -8.66
CA VAL A 59 9.50 3.38 -7.87
C VAL A 59 10.13 4.69 -8.27
N ALA A 60 9.24 5.59 -8.65
CA ALA A 60 9.53 6.87 -9.24
C ALA A 60 9.83 7.99 -8.24
N TYR A 61 10.55 7.76 -7.14
CA TYR A 61 10.97 8.94 -6.37
C TYR A 61 11.98 9.74 -7.18
N ILE A 62 11.75 11.05 -7.20
CA ILE A 62 12.42 12.07 -7.98
C ILE A 62 13.94 11.87 -7.83
N THR A 63 14.58 11.32 -8.87
CA THR A 63 15.96 11.67 -9.16
C THR A 63 15.92 13.14 -9.53
N ASP A 64 16.10 13.99 -8.52
CA ASP A 64 16.57 15.35 -8.75
C ASP A 64 18.04 15.19 -9.15
N LEU A 65 18.24 15.02 -10.45
CA LEU A 65 19.51 15.16 -11.16
C LEU A 65 19.22 15.96 -12.42
#